data_AF-A0A6M5UI31-F1
#
_entry.id   AF-A0A6M5UI31-F1
#
_cell.length_a   1.000
_cell.length_b   1.000
_cell.length_c   1.000
_cell.angle_alpha   90.00
_cell.angle_beta   90.00
_cell.angle_gamma   90.00
#
_symmetry.space_group_name_H-M   'P 1'
#
loop_
_entity.id
_entity.type
_entity.pdbx_description
1 polymer ?
#
loop_
_entity_poly.entity_id
_entity_poly.type
_entity_poly.pdbx_seq_one_letter_code
_entity_poly.pdbx_strand_id
1 'polypeptide(L)'
;MRAKRWAVVTTAVLGAVVLGGCDGDGDGEAGAAPQAPAAAEVGDAAGDSAAEDAAACAAYGDVLTILENADIGLADGRMEAQEHDGWYRLATRVLDRLPSGGDSAVQTAIGELQEAAPVASGASAEPTGVHSPEWDDAEADLGDACDAVGAPLTIAVFTGG
;
A
#
# COMPACT_ATOMS: atom_id res chain seq x y z
N MET A 1 11.71 -23.30 -35.63
CA MET A 1 10.59 -22.74 -36.42
C MET A 1 9.29 -23.42 -36.05
N ARG A 2 8.37 -22.71 -35.38
CA ARG A 2 6.90 -22.82 -35.48
C ARG A 2 6.31 -21.83 -34.48
N ALA A 3 6.01 -20.63 -34.98
CA ALA A 3 5.31 -19.59 -34.27
C ALA A 3 3.86 -20.01 -34.03
N LYS A 4 3.34 -19.76 -32.83
CA LYS A 4 1.89 -19.76 -32.57
C LYS A 4 1.50 -18.36 -32.16
N ARG A 5 0.55 -17.83 -32.93
CA ARG A 5 0.11 -16.44 -32.99
C ARG A 5 -1.33 -16.38 -32.47
N TRP A 6 -1.59 -15.35 -31.66
CA TRP A 6 -2.88 -14.63 -31.46
C TRP A 6 -3.86 -15.27 -30.46
N ALA A 7 -4.66 -14.52 -29.69
CA ALA A 7 -5.19 -13.16 -29.88
C ALA A 7 -5.37 -12.40 -28.54
N VAL A 8 -5.23 -11.07 -28.62
CA VAL A 8 -5.64 -10.10 -27.58
C VAL A 8 -7.14 -9.85 -27.73
N VAL A 9 -7.90 -9.94 -26.64
CA VAL A 9 -9.30 -9.49 -26.56
C VAL A 9 -9.34 -8.27 -25.65
N THR A 10 -9.49 -7.11 -26.26
CA THR A 10 -9.69 -5.83 -25.57
C THR A 10 -11.18 -5.62 -25.37
N THR A 11 -11.65 -5.61 -24.12
CA THR A 11 -13.04 -5.26 -23.81
C THR A 11 -13.10 -3.79 -23.42
N ALA A 12 -13.55 -2.96 -24.35
CA ALA A 12 -13.89 -1.56 -24.08
C ALA A 12 -15.29 -1.52 -23.46
N VAL A 13 -15.41 -0.95 -22.25
CA VAL A 13 -16.70 -0.60 -21.66
C VAL A 13 -16.89 0.91 -21.82
N LEU A 14 -17.82 1.26 -22.70
CA LEU A 14 -18.35 2.62 -22.91
C LEU A 14 -19.69 2.73 -22.17
N GLY A 15 -19.85 3.75 -21.34
CA GLY A 15 -21.16 4.19 -20.84
C GLY A 15 -21.01 5.14 -19.66
N ALA A 16 -21.77 6.22 -19.51
CA ALA A 16 -22.69 6.93 -20.36
C ALA A 16 -22.77 8.36 -19.79
N VAL A 17 -22.64 9.37 -20.64
CA VAL A 17 -22.80 10.79 -20.26
C VAL A 17 -24.30 11.07 -20.10
N VAL A 18 -24.73 11.52 -18.92
CA VAL A 18 -26.06 12.11 -18.74
C VAL A 18 -25.90 13.63 -18.71
N LEU A 19 -26.33 14.25 -19.81
CA LEU A 19 -26.61 15.67 -19.93
C LEU A 19 -28.02 15.93 -19.38
N GLY A 20 -28.14 16.66 -18.28
CA GLY A 20 -29.33 17.45 -17.96
C GLY A 20 -28.85 18.89 -17.81
N GLY A 21 -29.43 19.91 -18.42
CA GLY A 21 -30.74 20.10 -19.01
C GLY A 21 -30.99 21.59 -18.87
N CYS A 22 -30.57 22.36 -19.86
CA CYS A 22 -30.73 23.81 -19.94
C CYS A 22 -32.08 24.08 -20.59
N ASP A 23 -33.03 24.67 -19.85
CA ASP A 23 -34.24 25.23 -20.42
C ASP A 23 -34.46 26.62 -19.81
N GLY A 24 -34.79 27.57 -20.67
CA GLY A 24 -34.72 28.99 -20.41
C GLY A 24 -36.08 29.67 -20.28
N ASP A 25 -35.98 30.85 -19.66
CA ASP A 25 -36.81 32.06 -19.81
C ASP A 25 -38.14 32.18 -19.04
N GLY A 26 -38.21 33.23 -18.21
CA GLY A 26 -39.43 33.71 -17.55
C GLY A 26 -39.15 34.56 -16.29
N ASP A 27 -38.91 35.86 -16.47
CA ASP A 27 -38.80 36.89 -15.41
C ASP A 27 -40.00 36.90 -14.43
N GLY A 28 -39.71 37.08 -13.13
CA GLY A 28 -40.74 37.37 -12.12
C GLY A 28 -40.27 37.32 -10.67
N GLU A 29 -39.83 38.47 -10.15
CA GLU A 29 -39.96 38.98 -8.77
C GLU A 29 -39.46 38.19 -7.53
N ALA A 30 -38.77 38.96 -6.67
CA ALA A 30 -38.15 38.56 -5.42
C ALA A 30 -39.10 37.85 -4.44
N GLY A 31 -38.81 36.58 -4.15
CA GLY A 31 -39.39 35.80 -3.07
C GLY A 31 -38.33 34.86 -2.50
N ALA A 32 -38.12 34.94 -1.18
CA ALA A 32 -37.04 34.28 -0.44
C ALA A 32 -36.77 32.82 -0.87
N ALA A 33 -35.53 32.55 -1.28
CA ALA A 33 -35.07 31.18 -1.54
C ALA A 33 -35.06 30.38 -0.22
N PRO A 34 -35.65 29.17 -0.17
CA PRO A 34 -35.33 28.22 0.87
C PRO A 34 -33.86 27.86 0.73
N GLN A 35 -33.08 28.02 1.79
CA GLN A 35 -31.72 27.51 1.87
C GLN A 35 -31.80 25.99 1.70
N ALA A 36 -31.40 25.50 0.52
CA ALA A 36 -31.09 24.09 0.36
C ALA A 36 -29.96 23.76 1.34
N PRO A 37 -30.06 22.69 2.15
CA PRO A 37 -28.92 22.27 2.94
C PRO A 37 -27.80 21.91 1.96
N ALA A 38 -26.66 22.58 2.09
CA ALA A 38 -25.43 22.13 1.47
C ALA A 38 -25.17 20.74 2.03
N ALA A 39 -25.44 19.71 1.22
CA ALA A 39 -24.97 18.37 1.49
C ALA A 39 -23.45 18.47 1.45
N ALA A 40 -22.84 18.50 2.63
CA ALA A 40 -21.41 18.35 2.75
C ALA A 40 -21.08 16.94 2.23
N GLU A 41 -20.36 16.87 1.10
CA GLU A 41 -19.76 15.63 0.63
C GLU A 41 -18.60 15.29 1.59
N VAL A 42 -18.94 14.71 2.74
CA VAL A 42 -17.98 14.19 3.74
C VAL A 42 -17.82 12.67 3.56
N GLY A 43 -18.34 12.11 2.47
CA GLY A 43 -18.41 10.67 2.25
C GLY A 43 -17.19 10.03 1.57
N ASP A 44 -16.35 10.81 0.87
CA ASP A 44 -15.32 10.24 -0.02
C ASP A 44 -13.95 10.16 0.64
N ALA A 45 -13.55 11.19 1.39
CA ALA A 45 -12.22 11.29 1.99
C ALA A 45 -11.90 10.15 2.99
N ALA A 46 -12.90 9.66 3.72
CA ALA A 46 -12.71 8.54 4.65
C ALA A 46 -12.65 7.18 3.94
N GLY A 47 -13.25 7.06 2.76
CA GLY A 47 -13.14 5.87 1.91
C GLY A 47 -11.76 5.78 1.25
N ASP A 48 -11.26 6.93 0.77
CA ASP A 48 -9.94 7.04 0.18
C ASP A 48 -8.83 6.68 1.18
N SER A 49 -8.88 7.19 2.42
CA SER A 49 -7.87 6.87 3.43
C SER A 49 -7.83 5.38 3.78
N ALA A 50 -8.99 4.72 3.88
CA ALA A 50 -9.04 3.28 4.16
C ALA A 50 -8.50 2.44 2.99
N ALA A 51 -8.73 2.87 1.74
CA ALA A 51 -8.18 2.22 0.57
C ALA A 51 -6.65 2.39 0.48
N GLU A 52 -6.15 3.58 0.82
CA GLU A 52 -4.71 3.86 0.92
C GLU A 52 -4.05 3.01 2.01
N ASP A 53 -4.64 2.93 3.19
CA ASP A 53 -4.16 2.10 4.30
C ASP A 53 -4.16 0.60 3.91
N ALA A 54 -5.22 0.10 3.28
CA ALA A 54 -5.27 -1.27 2.80
C ALA A 54 -4.18 -1.57 1.74
N ALA A 55 -3.89 -0.61 0.86
CA ALA A 55 -2.81 -0.73 -0.12
C ALA A 55 -1.43 -0.74 0.56
N ALA A 56 -1.24 0.08 1.60
CA ALA A 56 -0.02 0.10 2.39
C ALA A 56 0.21 -1.23 3.14
N CYS A 57 -0.85 -1.80 3.73
CA CYS A 57 -0.81 -3.13 4.36
C CYS A 57 -0.40 -4.23 3.37
N ALA A 58 -0.99 -4.24 2.17
CA ALA A 58 -0.61 -5.20 1.13
C ALA A 58 0.87 -5.04 0.72
N ALA A 59 1.33 -3.80 0.55
CA ALA A 59 2.72 -3.52 0.18
C ALA A 59 3.72 -3.86 1.30
N TYR A 60 3.33 -3.75 2.58
CA TYR A 60 4.15 -4.26 3.68
C TYR A 60 4.19 -5.80 3.71
N GLY A 61 3.11 -6.48 3.30
CA GLY A 61 3.13 -7.92 3.06
C GLY A 61 4.21 -8.37 2.06
N ASP A 62 4.52 -7.54 1.05
CA ASP A 62 5.64 -7.78 0.14
C ASP A 62 7.01 -7.64 0.85
N VAL A 63 7.13 -6.71 1.81
CA VAL A 63 8.34 -6.58 2.66
C VAL A 63 8.55 -7.85 3.47
N LEU A 64 7.52 -8.32 4.17
CA LEU A 64 7.57 -9.57 4.95
C LEU A 64 7.89 -10.77 4.07
N THR A 65 7.29 -10.84 2.88
CA THR A 65 7.58 -11.88 1.89
C THR A 65 9.05 -11.90 1.50
N ILE A 66 9.67 -10.73 1.28
CA ILE A 66 11.10 -10.66 0.95
C ILE A 66 11.96 -11.16 2.11
N LEU A 67 11.69 -10.68 3.33
CA LEU A 67 12.46 -11.02 4.53
C LEU A 67 12.38 -12.52 4.83
N GLU A 68 11.16 -13.06 4.92
CA GLU A 68 10.92 -14.46 5.25
C GLU A 68 11.57 -15.42 4.23
N ASN A 69 11.46 -15.12 2.93
CA ASN A 69 12.09 -15.96 1.91
C ASN A 69 13.63 -15.85 1.92
N ALA A 70 14.18 -14.69 2.30
CA ALA A 70 15.62 -14.55 2.47
C ALA A 70 16.11 -15.39 3.65
N ASP A 71 15.40 -15.35 4.78
CA ASP A 71 15.75 -16.10 5.99
C ASP A 71 15.65 -17.61 5.78
N ILE A 72 14.55 -18.07 5.17
CA ILE A 72 14.41 -19.48 4.79
C ILE A 72 15.50 -19.88 3.79
N GLY A 73 15.79 -19.02 2.80
CA GLY A 73 16.83 -19.28 1.81
C GLY A 73 18.22 -19.48 2.43
N LEU A 74 18.58 -18.63 3.38
CA LEU A 74 19.84 -18.71 4.11
C LEU A 74 19.87 -19.94 5.03
N ALA A 75 18.79 -20.17 5.80
CA ALA A 75 18.67 -21.30 6.72
C ALA A 75 18.75 -22.66 6.01
N ASP A 76 18.19 -22.76 4.80
CA ASP A 76 18.23 -23.95 3.96
C ASP A 76 19.58 -24.15 3.23
N GLY A 77 20.51 -23.19 3.32
CA GLY A 77 21.76 -23.20 2.58
C GLY A 77 21.60 -23.00 1.06
N ARG A 78 20.49 -22.40 0.63
CA ARG A 78 20.20 -22.07 -0.77
C ARG A 78 20.61 -20.65 -1.16
N MET A 79 20.88 -19.81 -0.16
CA MET A 79 21.26 -18.41 -0.30
C MET A 79 22.57 -18.17 0.45
N GLU A 80 23.52 -17.47 -0.18
CA GLU A 80 24.74 -17.02 0.48
C GLU A 80 24.45 -15.81 1.40
N ALA A 81 25.23 -15.61 2.46
CA ALA A 81 25.03 -14.49 3.38
C ALA A 81 25.01 -13.11 2.68
N GLN A 82 25.89 -12.91 1.68
CA GLN A 82 25.90 -11.68 0.89
C GLN A 82 24.61 -11.47 0.08
N GLU A 83 24.01 -12.56 -0.42
CA GLU A 83 22.74 -12.49 -1.13
C GLU A 83 21.61 -12.14 -0.16
N HIS A 84 21.58 -12.77 1.02
CA HIS A 84 20.66 -12.45 2.12
C HIS A 84 20.71 -10.97 2.51
N ASP A 85 21.90 -10.41 2.73
CA ASP A 85 22.09 -8.96 3.00
C ASP A 85 21.56 -8.08 1.85
N GLY A 86 21.64 -8.58 0.61
CA GLY A 86 21.08 -7.93 -0.58
C GLY A 86 19.56 -7.87 -0.54
N TRP A 87 18.91 -8.97 -0.14
CA TRP A 87 17.46 -9.05 0.03
C TRP A 87 16.97 -8.17 1.18
N TYR A 88 17.66 -8.15 2.31
CA TYR A 88 17.32 -7.25 3.44
C TYR A 88 17.44 -5.76 3.06
N ARG A 89 18.45 -5.38 2.26
CA ARG A 89 18.54 -4.03 1.69
C ARG A 89 17.47 -3.73 0.65
N LEU A 90 16.93 -4.74 -0.04
CA LEU A 90 15.79 -4.55 -0.92
C LEU A 90 14.52 -4.32 -0.08
N ALA A 91 14.27 -5.16 0.92
CA ALA A 91 13.13 -5.05 1.82
C ALA A 91 13.03 -3.68 2.50
N THR A 92 14.12 -3.22 3.13
CA THR A 92 14.15 -1.89 3.79
C THR A 92 13.94 -0.73 2.81
N ARG A 93 14.42 -0.85 1.56
CA ARG A 93 14.10 0.15 0.51
C ARG A 93 12.65 0.09 0.05
N VAL A 94 12.00 -1.08 0.07
CA VAL A 94 10.57 -1.18 -0.24
C VAL A 94 9.77 -0.53 0.88
N LEU A 95 10.09 -0.85 2.13
CA LEU A 95 9.51 -0.22 3.32
C LEU A 95 9.63 1.31 3.31
N ASP A 96 10.81 1.85 3.01
CA ASP A 96 11.08 3.30 2.94
C ASP A 96 10.22 4.06 1.92
N ARG A 97 9.63 3.36 0.95
CA ARG A 97 8.73 3.96 -0.04
C ARG A 97 7.27 3.93 0.37
N LEU A 98 6.93 3.23 1.44
CA LEU A 98 5.56 3.17 1.94
C LEU A 98 5.18 4.50 2.60
N PRO A 99 3.89 4.90 2.52
CA PRO A 99 3.44 6.14 3.13
C PRO A 99 3.51 6.05 4.66
N SER A 100 4.15 7.04 5.29
CA SER A 100 4.30 7.16 6.76
C SER A 100 3.96 8.55 7.31
N GLY A 101 3.58 9.49 6.44
CA GLY A 101 3.38 10.90 6.81
C GLY A 101 1.94 11.31 7.15
N GLY A 102 1.00 10.38 7.17
CA GLY A 102 -0.41 10.65 7.47
C GLY A 102 -0.83 10.30 8.91
N ASP A 103 -2.11 10.49 9.18
CA ASP A 103 -2.68 10.40 10.53
C ASP A 103 -3.27 9.00 10.87
N SER A 104 -3.13 8.01 9.99
CA SER A 104 -3.66 6.66 10.24
C SER A 104 -2.73 5.82 11.12
N ALA A 105 -3.30 4.83 11.81
CA ALA A 105 -2.53 3.87 12.59
C ALA A 105 -1.57 3.06 11.70
N VAL A 106 -2.00 2.71 10.48
CA VAL A 106 -1.16 2.03 9.49
C VAL A 106 0.06 2.88 9.12
N GLN A 107 -0.14 4.15 8.77
CA GLN A 107 0.97 5.04 8.38
C GLN A 107 1.90 5.36 9.55
N THR A 108 1.35 5.46 10.76
CA THR A 108 2.14 5.65 11.99
C THR A 108 3.07 4.45 12.22
N ALA A 109 2.54 3.22 12.22
CA ALA A 109 3.33 2.01 12.44
C ALA A 109 4.35 1.79 11.30
N ILE A 110 4.02 2.13 10.06
CA ILE A 110 4.99 2.14 8.94
C ILE A 110 6.14 3.12 9.22
N GLY A 111 5.85 4.31 9.75
CA GLY A 111 6.88 5.27 10.16
C GLY A 111 7.81 4.71 11.23
N GLU A 112 7.25 4.05 12.25
CA GLU A 112 8.03 3.41 13.31
C GLU A 112 8.92 2.27 12.77
N LEU A 113 8.42 1.46 11.84
CA LEU A 113 9.21 0.45 11.14
C LEU A 113 10.35 1.08 10.31
N GLN A 114 10.09 2.19 9.62
CA GLN A 114 11.12 2.92 8.86
C GLN A 114 12.21 3.50 9.77
N GLU A 115 11.84 3.95 10.98
CA GLU A 115 12.78 4.43 12.00
C GLU A 115 13.58 3.29 12.63
N ALA A 116 12.95 2.14 12.89
CA ALA A 116 13.60 0.96 13.46
C ALA A 116 14.61 0.33 12.49
N ALA A 117 14.29 0.27 11.19
CA ALA A 117 15.16 -0.30 10.16
C ALA A 117 15.46 0.71 9.02
N PRO A 118 16.29 1.74 9.28
CA PRO A 118 16.58 2.77 8.30
C PRO A 118 17.33 2.20 7.09
N VAL A 119 17.10 2.79 5.92
CA VAL A 119 17.80 2.38 4.70
C VAL A 119 19.30 2.55 4.86
N ALA A 120 20.02 1.44 4.70
CA ALA A 120 21.47 1.42 4.72
C ALA A 120 22.05 2.35 3.63
N SER A 121 22.80 3.37 4.04
CA SER A 121 23.38 4.36 3.13
C SER A 121 24.74 3.89 2.58
N GLY A 122 24.76 3.53 1.30
CA GLY A 122 25.99 3.13 0.58
C GLY A 122 26.01 1.66 0.19
N ALA A 123 26.80 1.32 -0.84
CA ALA A 123 26.79 -0.02 -1.45
C ALA A 123 27.23 -1.17 -0.51
N SER A 124 27.95 -0.82 0.56
CA SER A 124 28.53 -1.75 1.53
C SER A 124 27.96 -1.60 2.95
N ALA A 125 26.95 -0.76 3.13
CA ALA A 125 26.30 -0.63 4.43
C ALA A 125 25.40 -1.85 4.66
N GLU A 126 25.55 -2.47 5.83
CA GLU A 126 24.73 -3.60 6.25
C GLU A 126 23.33 -3.10 6.67
N PRO A 127 22.25 -3.82 6.31
CA PRO A 127 20.93 -3.53 6.84
C PRO A 127 20.92 -3.80 8.35
N THR A 128 20.33 -2.89 9.13
CA THR A 128 20.26 -2.99 10.59
C THR A 128 18.83 -2.78 11.06
N GLY A 129 18.46 -3.36 12.20
CA GLY A 129 17.22 -3.04 12.91
C GLY A 129 16.01 -3.91 12.58
N VAL A 130 16.00 -4.59 11.44
CA VAL A 130 15.01 -5.65 11.17
C VAL A 130 15.13 -6.73 12.25
N HIS A 131 14.00 -7.15 12.85
CA HIS A 131 13.92 -8.05 14.02
C HIS A 131 14.55 -7.50 15.31
N SER A 132 14.74 -6.19 15.43
CA SER A 132 14.97 -5.58 16.74
C SER A 132 13.66 -5.56 17.54
N PRO A 133 13.71 -5.40 18.88
CA PRO A 133 12.49 -5.26 19.68
C PRO A 133 11.57 -4.13 19.18
N GLU A 134 12.15 -3.00 18.77
CA GLU A 134 11.40 -1.87 18.23
C GLU A 134 10.72 -2.21 16.88
N TRP A 135 11.39 -2.99 16.03
CA TRP A 135 10.79 -3.50 14.80
C TRP A 135 9.63 -4.45 15.10
N ASP A 136 9.84 -5.43 16.00
CA ASP A 136 8.84 -6.45 16.33
C ASP A 136 7.59 -5.83 16.97
N ASP A 137 7.76 -4.82 17.83
CA ASP A 137 6.65 -4.06 18.42
C ASP A 137 5.86 -3.29 17.33
N ALA A 138 6.55 -2.57 16.43
CA ALA A 138 5.91 -1.82 15.35
C ALA A 138 5.25 -2.73 14.29
N GLU A 139 5.83 -3.90 14.02
CA GLU A 139 5.22 -4.92 13.14
C GLU A 139 3.91 -5.46 13.74
N ALA A 140 3.87 -5.69 15.05
CA ALA A 140 2.66 -6.10 15.75
C ALA A 140 1.57 -5.02 15.69
N ASP A 141 1.93 -3.76 15.95
CA ASP A 141 1.02 -2.62 15.87
C ASP A 141 0.48 -2.42 14.43
N LEU A 142 1.34 -2.61 13.42
CA LEU A 142 0.93 -2.58 12.02
C LEU A 142 -0.05 -3.72 11.70
N GLY A 143 0.21 -4.93 12.22
CA GLY A 143 -0.69 -6.07 12.08
C GLY A 143 -2.10 -5.76 12.59
N ASP A 144 -2.20 -5.24 13.82
CA ASP A 144 -3.47 -4.85 14.44
C ASP A 144 -4.17 -3.72 13.65
N ALA A 145 -3.42 -2.73 13.16
CA ALA A 145 -3.95 -1.65 12.33
C ALA A 145 -4.49 -2.15 10.98
N CYS A 146 -3.78 -3.08 10.34
CA CYS A 146 -4.16 -3.69 9.08
C CYS A 146 -5.41 -4.59 9.22
N ASP A 147 -5.53 -5.32 10.32
CA ASP A 147 -6.75 -6.06 10.66
C ASP A 147 -7.96 -5.13 10.83
N ALA A 148 -7.77 -3.99 11.49
CA ALA A 148 -8.85 -3.02 11.73
C ALA A 148 -9.43 -2.40 10.43
N VAL A 149 -8.62 -2.28 9.37
CA VAL A 149 -9.07 -1.82 8.05
C VAL A 149 -9.49 -2.96 7.12
N GLY A 150 -9.51 -4.21 7.61
CA GLY A 150 -9.92 -5.38 6.85
C GLY A 150 -8.92 -5.84 5.78
N ALA A 151 -7.65 -5.47 5.95
CA ALA A 151 -6.55 -5.82 5.06
C ALA A 151 -5.42 -6.53 5.84
N PRO A 152 -5.68 -7.72 6.42
CA PRO A 152 -4.69 -8.43 7.23
C PRO A 152 -3.37 -8.61 6.47
N LEU A 153 -2.26 -8.53 7.19
CA LEU A 153 -0.93 -8.77 6.61
C LEU A 153 -0.86 -10.20 6.06
N THR A 154 -0.28 -10.33 4.87
CA THR A 154 -0.09 -11.64 4.22
C THR A 154 1.36 -11.82 3.81
N ILE A 155 1.86 -13.05 3.97
CA ILE A 155 3.22 -13.44 3.62
C ILE A 155 3.14 -14.58 2.61
N ALA A 156 3.83 -14.45 1.48
CA ALA A 156 3.92 -15.49 0.48
C ALA A 156 5.26 -16.24 0.60
N VAL A 157 5.24 -17.39 1.26
CA VAL A 157 6.44 -18.23 1.41
C VAL A 157 6.60 -19.16 0.21
N PHE A 158 7.78 -19.22 -0.37
CA PHE A 158 8.11 -20.14 -1.46
C PHE A 158 9.54 -20.70 -1.35
N THR A 159 9.73 -21.89 -1.94
CA THR A 159 11.04 -22.54 -2.00
C THR A 159 11.40 -22.76 -3.46
N GLY A 160 12.41 -22.02 -3.97
CA GLY A 160 12.94 -22.15 -5.33
C GLY A 160 13.09 -20.81 -6.07
N GLY A 161 14.18 -20.67 -6.83
CA GLY A 161 14.49 -19.53 -7.70
C GLY A 161 14.60 -19.92 -9.18
#